data_AF-A0A0B7I757-F1
#
_entry.id   AF-A0A0B7I757-F1
#
_cell.length_a   1.000
_cell.length_b   1.000
_cell.length_c   1.000
_cell.angle_alpha   90.00
_cell.angle_beta   90.00
_cell.angle_gamma   90.00
#
_symmetry.space_group_name_H-M   'P 1'
#
loop_
_entity.id
_entity.type
_entity.pdbx_description
1 polymer ?
#
loop_
_entity_poly.entity_id
_entity_poly.type
_entity_poly.pdbx_seq_one_letter_code
_entity_poly.pdbx_strand_id
1 'polypeptide(L)'
;MKNTLLITLLLLTFKLYAQIPNKSFFIIIDNKDGIQKTESRKIRANDKGTEFYTKKTTHYKQYQEIDLIYENGEISKIYEYFYVNEPQNWQISFRFNNYFNGGIHNSCILMLPKERFKEIVKRKENYYIKNLEEIWKEMKGDAIWLFVTAYSYFDQKNYQQDGTYRDNVFMVFTSDLEKDYIPCYEVDVLISSIVEYCD
;
A
#
# COMPACT_ATOMS: atom_id res chain seq x y z
N MET A 1 13.85 23.40 -34.56
CA MET A 1 14.62 23.51 -33.29
C MET A 1 13.84 24.08 -32.11
N LYS A 2 12.88 25.03 -32.28
CA LYS A 2 12.07 25.57 -31.17
C LYS A 2 11.14 24.55 -30.49
N ASN A 3 10.46 23.68 -31.25
CA ASN A 3 9.50 22.72 -30.68
C ASN A 3 10.17 21.61 -29.88
N THR A 4 11.37 21.18 -30.27
CA THR A 4 12.14 20.16 -29.55
C THR A 4 12.53 20.67 -28.17
N LEU A 5 13.03 21.90 -28.07
CA LEU A 5 13.42 22.52 -26.79
C LEU A 5 12.23 22.70 -25.84
N LEU A 6 11.07 23.08 -26.38
CA LEU A 6 9.84 23.26 -25.60
C LEU A 6 9.32 21.93 -25.02
N ILE A 7 9.36 20.86 -25.83
CA ILE A 7 8.98 19.51 -25.40
C ILE A 7 9.98 18.98 -24.37
N THR A 8 11.27 19.21 -24.54
CA THR A 8 12.29 18.83 -23.55
C THR A 8 12.13 19.59 -22.23
N LEU A 9 11.80 20.90 -22.28
CA LEU A 9 11.51 21.68 -21.07
C LEU A 9 10.24 21.19 -20.37
N LEU A 10 9.16 20.89 -21.10
CA LEU A 10 7.95 20.31 -20.51
C LEU A 10 8.25 18.95 -19.85
N LEU A 11 9.01 18.07 -20.51
CA LEU A 11 9.37 16.77 -19.94
C LEU A 11 10.27 16.89 -18.69
N LEU A 12 11.14 17.91 -18.63
CA LEU A 12 11.97 18.22 -17.47
C LEU A 12 11.13 18.78 -16.31
N THR A 13 10.14 19.63 -16.57
CA THR A 13 9.24 20.14 -15.53
C THR A 13 8.33 19.03 -15.00
N PHE A 14 7.81 18.13 -15.85
CA PHE A 14 7.05 16.97 -15.36
C PHE A 14 7.89 16.00 -14.52
N LYS A 15 9.19 15.84 -14.80
CA LYS A 15 10.12 15.08 -13.94
C LYS A 15 10.37 15.73 -12.57
N LEU A 16 10.14 17.02 -12.43
CA LEU A 16 10.35 17.78 -11.20
C LEU A 16 9.11 17.86 -10.28
N TYR A 17 7.91 17.60 -10.80
CA TYR A 17 6.65 17.89 -10.09
C TYR A 17 5.92 16.69 -9.45
N ALA A 18 6.43 15.47 -9.56
CA ALA A 18 6.04 14.43 -8.59
C ALA A 18 6.84 14.67 -7.30
N GLN A 19 6.47 15.71 -6.54
CA GLN A 19 7.01 15.95 -5.20
C GLN A 19 6.53 14.82 -4.29
N ILE A 20 7.30 13.74 -4.21
CA ILE A 20 7.18 12.80 -3.11
C ILE A 20 7.52 13.58 -1.83
N PRO A 21 6.68 13.53 -0.79
CA PRO A 21 7.00 14.12 0.51
C PRO A 21 8.41 13.69 0.96
N ASN A 22 9.17 14.58 1.58
CA ASN A 22 10.56 14.31 2.01
C ASN A 22 10.69 13.14 3.03
N LYS A 23 9.57 12.58 3.50
CA LYS A 23 9.51 11.38 4.35
C LYS A 23 8.46 10.42 3.80
N SER A 24 8.83 9.67 2.76
CA SER A 24 8.05 8.54 2.27
C SER A 24 8.78 7.23 2.52
N PHE A 25 8.02 6.19 2.78
CA PHE A 25 8.51 4.86 3.10
C PHE A 25 8.04 3.87 2.04
N PHE A 26 8.99 3.27 1.33
CA PHE A 26 8.69 2.33 0.25
C PHE A 26 8.95 0.90 0.68
N ILE A 27 7.90 0.10 0.76
CA ILE A 27 7.95 -1.32 1.06
C ILE A 27 8.02 -2.08 -0.25
N ILE A 28 9.11 -2.82 -0.44
CA ILE A 28 9.31 -3.66 -1.62
C ILE A 28 8.85 -5.08 -1.29
N ILE A 29 7.79 -5.53 -1.98
CA ILE A 29 7.21 -6.86 -1.86
C ILE A 29 7.69 -7.71 -3.03
N ASP A 30 8.32 -8.84 -2.73
CA ASP A 30 8.72 -9.81 -3.72
C ASP A 30 7.54 -10.68 -4.15
N ASN A 31 7.21 -10.60 -5.43
CA ASN A 31 6.15 -11.38 -6.06
C ASN A 31 6.67 -12.32 -7.16
N LYS A 32 7.99 -12.52 -7.25
CA LYS A 32 8.61 -13.39 -8.27
C LYS A 32 8.29 -14.88 -8.09
N ASP A 33 8.01 -15.31 -6.86
CA ASP A 33 7.62 -16.68 -6.55
C ASP A 33 6.22 -17.05 -7.12
N GLY A 34 5.48 -16.06 -7.63
CA GLY A 34 4.19 -16.25 -8.28
C GLY A 34 3.06 -16.62 -7.32
N ILE A 35 1.96 -17.09 -7.90
CA ILE A 35 0.73 -17.44 -7.18
C ILE A 35 0.93 -18.77 -6.45
N GLN A 36 0.66 -18.80 -5.14
CA GLN A 36 0.65 -20.01 -4.34
C GLN A 36 -0.71 -20.72 -4.36
N LYS A 37 -1.80 -19.93 -4.24
CA LYS A 37 -3.17 -20.44 -4.21
C LYS A 37 -4.15 -19.36 -4.63
N THR A 38 -5.26 -19.76 -5.23
CA THR A 38 -6.42 -18.88 -5.43
C THR A 38 -7.67 -19.52 -4.82
N GLU A 39 -8.44 -18.73 -4.10
CA GLU A 39 -9.69 -19.12 -3.48
C GLU A 39 -10.80 -18.17 -3.91
N SER A 40 -12.05 -18.63 -3.88
CA SER A 40 -13.21 -17.79 -4.18
C SER A 40 -14.37 -18.18 -3.31
N ARG A 41 -15.05 -17.19 -2.73
CA ARG A 41 -16.26 -17.40 -1.93
C ARG A 41 -17.27 -16.30 -2.19
N LYS A 42 -18.55 -16.65 -2.19
CA LYS A 42 -19.67 -15.70 -2.27
C LYS A 42 -19.92 -15.13 -0.87
N ILE A 43 -19.93 -13.81 -0.74
CA ILE A 43 -20.15 -13.09 0.52
C ILE A 43 -21.40 -12.22 0.37
N ARG A 44 -22.24 -12.17 1.41
CA ARG A 44 -23.36 -11.22 1.49
C ARG A 44 -22.81 -9.85 1.87
N ALA A 45 -23.14 -8.82 1.11
CA ALA A 45 -22.79 -7.45 1.45
C ALA A 45 -23.60 -7.00 2.69
N ASN A 46 -22.92 -6.46 3.70
CA ASN A 46 -23.55 -6.06 4.95
C ASN A 46 -24.50 -4.86 4.77
N ASP A 47 -24.29 -4.06 3.73
CA ASP A 47 -24.81 -2.69 3.68
C ASP A 47 -26.20 -2.60 3.01
N LYS A 48 -26.63 -3.64 2.28
CA LYS A 48 -27.88 -3.63 1.48
C LYS A 48 -28.67 -4.93 1.47
N GLY A 49 -28.50 -5.79 2.48
CA GLY A 49 -29.39 -6.92 2.84
C GLY A 49 -29.63 -8.04 1.80
N THR A 50 -29.34 -7.83 0.52
CA THR A 50 -29.63 -8.74 -0.60
C THR A 50 -28.52 -8.81 -1.64
N GLU A 51 -27.61 -7.83 -1.65
CA GLU A 51 -26.46 -7.83 -2.57
C GLU A 51 -25.40 -8.84 -2.11
N PHE A 52 -24.87 -9.60 -3.06
CA PHE A 52 -23.72 -10.46 -2.85
C PHE A 52 -22.55 -9.99 -3.69
N TYR A 53 -21.34 -10.31 -3.27
CA TYR A 53 -20.15 -10.21 -4.10
C TYR A 53 -19.33 -11.48 -4.00
N THR A 54 -18.57 -11.78 -5.05
CA THR A 54 -17.57 -12.85 -5.01
C THR A 54 -16.27 -12.25 -4.50
N LYS A 55 -15.79 -12.73 -3.35
CA LYS A 55 -14.43 -12.44 -2.88
C LYS A 55 -13.51 -13.49 -3.47
N LYS A 56 -12.65 -13.08 -4.40
CA LYS A 56 -11.56 -13.92 -4.92
C LYS A 56 -10.26 -13.49 -4.26
N THR A 57 -9.61 -14.39 -3.54
CA THR A 57 -8.31 -14.13 -2.90
C THR A 57 -7.23 -14.93 -3.62
N THR A 58 -6.21 -14.24 -4.11
CA THR A 58 -5.00 -14.83 -4.69
C THR A 58 -3.86 -14.66 -3.71
N HIS A 59 -3.34 -15.75 -3.19
CA HIS A 59 -2.26 -15.78 -2.21
C HIS A 59 -0.91 -15.87 -2.91
N TYR A 60 -0.03 -14.97 -2.54
CA TYR A 60 1.40 -14.99 -2.85
C TYR A 60 2.16 -15.23 -1.55
N LYS A 61 3.46 -15.51 -1.67
CA LYS A 61 4.30 -15.77 -0.50
C LYS A 61 4.33 -14.65 0.52
N GLN A 62 4.32 -13.39 0.05
CA GLN A 62 4.48 -12.21 0.90
C GLN A 62 3.25 -11.31 0.93
N TYR A 63 2.18 -11.60 0.20
CA TYR A 63 1.00 -10.74 0.19
C TYR A 63 -0.19 -11.50 -0.40
N GLN A 64 -1.38 -10.90 -0.33
CA GLN A 64 -2.56 -11.38 -1.01
C GLN A 64 -3.19 -10.28 -1.85
N GLU A 65 -3.73 -10.70 -2.99
CA GLU A 65 -4.58 -9.90 -3.85
C GLU A 65 -6.02 -10.32 -3.62
N ILE A 66 -6.89 -9.35 -3.34
CA ILE A 66 -8.32 -9.62 -3.16
C ILE A 66 -9.08 -8.82 -4.21
N ASP A 67 -9.79 -9.54 -5.08
CA ASP A 67 -10.78 -8.97 -5.98
C ASP A 67 -12.16 -9.14 -5.34
N LEU A 68 -12.84 -8.03 -5.08
CA LEU A 68 -14.26 -7.98 -4.72
C LEU A 68 -15.05 -7.77 -6.00
N ILE A 69 -15.69 -8.83 -6.49
CA ILE A 69 -16.42 -8.84 -7.76
C ILE A 69 -17.91 -8.70 -7.46
N TYR A 70 -18.47 -7.54 -7.77
CA TYR A 70 -19.88 -7.21 -7.53
C TYR A 70 -20.76 -7.74 -8.65
N GLU A 71 -22.06 -7.92 -8.37
CA GLU A 71 -23.03 -8.46 -9.34
C GLU A 71 -23.23 -7.57 -10.58
N ASN A 72 -22.96 -6.27 -10.47
CA ASN A 72 -22.95 -5.32 -11.59
C ASN A 72 -21.69 -5.42 -12.48
N GLY A 73 -20.76 -6.32 -12.15
CA GLY A 73 -19.50 -6.51 -12.87
C GLY A 73 -18.35 -5.59 -12.42
N GLU A 74 -18.58 -4.68 -11.47
CA GLU A 74 -17.53 -3.85 -10.90
C GLU A 74 -16.57 -4.71 -10.06
N ILE A 75 -15.29 -4.33 -10.08
CA ILE A 75 -14.24 -5.02 -9.33
C ILE A 75 -13.48 -4.00 -8.48
N SER A 76 -13.52 -4.20 -7.17
CA SER A 76 -12.59 -3.52 -6.26
C SER A 76 -11.39 -4.40 -6.00
N LYS A 77 -10.19 -3.82 -6.16
CA LYS A 77 -8.92 -4.53 -5.97
C LYS A 77 -8.24 -4.08 -4.70
N ILE A 78 -7.82 -5.04 -3.90
CA ILE A 78 -7.10 -4.83 -2.64
C ILE A 78 -5.77 -5.59 -2.70
N TYR A 79 -4.70 -4.91 -2.28
CA TYR A 79 -3.41 -5.54 -1.98
C TYR A 79 -3.22 -5.51 -0.47
N GLU A 80 -2.93 -6.66 0.13
CA GLU A 80 -2.80 -6.77 1.58
C GLU A 80 -1.58 -7.60 1.94
N TYR A 81 -0.76 -7.06 2.83
CA TYR A 81 0.29 -7.80 3.53
C TYR A 81 0.02 -7.71 5.04
N PHE A 82 0.30 -8.79 5.77
CA PHE A 82 0.20 -8.83 7.21
C PHE A 82 1.39 -9.56 7.81
N TYR A 83 1.85 -9.08 8.96
CA TYR A 83 2.88 -9.68 9.78
C TYR A 83 2.38 -9.84 11.22
N VAL A 84 2.70 -10.96 11.85
CA VAL A 84 2.30 -11.30 13.21
C VAL A 84 3.54 -11.56 14.05
N ASN A 85 3.69 -10.83 15.15
CA ASN A 85 4.67 -11.10 16.20
C ASN A 85 3.98 -11.71 17.41
N GLU A 86 3.77 -13.02 17.39
CA GLU A 86 3.14 -13.75 18.49
C GLU A 86 3.88 -13.56 19.83
N PRO A 87 5.23 -13.66 19.90
CA PRO A 87 5.95 -13.48 21.15
C PRO A 87 5.73 -12.12 21.83
N GLN A 88 5.50 -11.07 21.05
CA GLN A 88 5.29 -9.70 21.54
C GLN A 88 3.81 -9.26 21.50
N ASN A 89 2.90 -10.17 21.15
CA ASN A 89 1.45 -9.95 21.07
C ASN A 89 1.05 -8.72 20.24
N TRP A 90 1.59 -8.59 19.03
CA TRP A 90 1.17 -7.53 18.11
C TRP A 90 1.21 -8.01 16.65
N GLN A 91 0.46 -7.32 15.79
CA GLN A 91 0.45 -7.52 14.35
C GLN A 91 0.47 -6.18 13.63
N ILE A 92 0.96 -6.17 12.40
CA ILE A 92 0.91 -5.03 11.48
C ILE A 92 0.39 -5.49 10.13
N SER A 93 -0.51 -4.73 9.54
CA SER A 93 -0.93 -4.93 8.16
C SER A 93 -0.79 -3.64 7.37
N PHE A 94 -0.52 -3.83 6.10
CA PHE A 94 -0.44 -2.78 5.10
C PHE A 94 -1.49 -3.12 4.05
N ARG A 95 -2.35 -2.16 3.73
CA ARG A 95 -3.47 -2.41 2.83
C ARG A 95 -3.66 -1.28 1.83
N PHE A 96 -3.55 -1.60 0.55
CA PHE A 96 -4.07 -0.76 -0.52
C PHE A 96 -5.50 -1.18 -0.83
N ASN A 97 -6.40 -0.22 -1.00
CA ASN A 97 -7.76 -0.47 -1.44
C ASN A 97 -8.14 0.46 -2.59
N ASN A 98 -8.37 -0.10 -3.78
CA ASN A 98 -8.98 0.62 -4.88
C ASN A 98 -10.50 0.39 -4.82
N TYR A 99 -11.21 1.29 -4.15
CA TYR A 99 -12.66 1.26 -4.04
C TYR A 99 -13.30 2.17 -5.10
N PHE A 100 -14.22 1.62 -5.90
CA PHE A 100 -14.85 2.34 -7.02
C PHE A 100 -16.04 3.24 -6.60
N ASN A 101 -16.53 3.13 -5.36
CA ASN A 101 -17.75 3.83 -4.93
C ASN A 101 -17.45 5.05 -4.06
N GLY A 102 -17.07 6.15 -4.72
CA GLY A 102 -17.42 7.56 -4.41
C GLY A 102 -17.33 8.14 -2.98
N GLY A 103 -16.85 7.44 -1.96
CA GLY A 103 -17.01 7.89 -0.56
C GLY A 103 -15.93 7.47 0.44
N ILE A 104 -14.88 6.76 0.05
CA ILE A 104 -13.71 6.55 0.93
C ILE A 104 -12.46 6.99 0.18
N HIS A 105 -11.76 7.95 0.78
CA HIS A 105 -10.44 8.40 0.42
C HIS A 105 -9.42 7.41 0.99
N ASN A 106 -8.71 6.66 0.13
CA ASN A 106 -7.31 6.21 0.29
C ASN A 106 -7.02 5.15 -0.79
N SER A 107 -6.53 5.58 -1.96
CA SER A 107 -6.43 4.71 -3.15
C SER A 107 -5.46 5.23 -4.23
N CYS A 108 -4.45 6.04 -3.88
CA CYS A 108 -3.57 6.59 -4.91
C CYS A 108 -2.54 5.55 -5.39
N ILE A 109 -2.41 5.41 -6.71
CA ILE A 109 -1.26 4.77 -7.31
C ILE A 109 -0.34 5.89 -7.80
N LEU A 110 0.77 6.10 -7.09
CA LEU A 110 1.81 7.01 -7.54
C LEU A 110 2.63 6.32 -8.64
N MET A 111 2.54 6.82 -9.86
CA MET A 111 3.36 6.35 -10.98
C MET A 111 4.72 7.02 -10.94
N LEU A 112 5.72 6.36 -10.36
CA LEU A 112 7.04 6.94 -10.16
C LEU A 112 8.00 6.58 -11.31
N PRO A 113 8.68 7.55 -11.95
CA PRO A 113 9.70 7.24 -12.95
C PRO A 113 10.84 6.40 -12.36
N LYS A 114 11.33 5.40 -13.10
CA LYS A 114 12.41 4.50 -12.67
C LYS A 114 13.63 5.23 -12.12
N GLU A 115 14.05 6.33 -12.76
CA GLU A 115 15.19 7.14 -12.31
C GLU A 115 14.96 7.79 -10.94
N ARG A 116 13.72 8.19 -10.62
CA ARG A 116 13.37 8.71 -9.29
C ARG A 116 13.39 7.63 -8.23
N PHE A 117 12.90 6.43 -8.54
CA PHE A 117 12.97 5.32 -7.61
C PHE A 117 14.42 4.94 -7.27
N LYS A 118 15.35 4.99 -8.25
CA LYS A 118 16.79 4.82 -7.98
C LYS A 118 17.35 5.85 -6.99
N GLU A 119 16.85 7.09 -6.99
CA GLU A 119 17.25 8.10 -6.00
C GLU A 119 16.75 7.75 -4.60
N ILE A 120 15.51 7.28 -4.47
CA ILE A 120 14.92 6.78 -3.21
C ILE A 120 15.74 5.59 -2.67
N VAL A 121 16.16 4.68 -3.58
CA VAL A 121 17.06 3.57 -3.26
C VAL A 121 18.34 4.06 -2.60
N LYS A 122 18.99 5.06 -3.19
CA LYS A 122 20.23 5.65 -2.65
C LYS A 122 20.05 6.30 -1.29
N ARG A 123 18.87 6.88 -1.01
CA ARG A 123 18.55 7.52 0.27
C ARG A 123 18.19 6.53 1.39
N LYS A 124 18.08 5.23 1.07
CA LYS A 124 17.64 4.17 2.01
C LYS A 124 16.23 4.41 2.58
N GLU A 125 15.37 5.04 1.78
CA GLU A 125 13.95 5.30 2.11
C GLU A 125 13.05 4.12 1.65
N ASN A 126 13.64 2.96 1.43
CA ASN A 126 13.02 1.78 0.84
C ASN A 126 13.55 0.52 1.52
N TYR A 127 12.66 -0.46 1.71
CA TYR A 127 12.97 -1.67 2.45
C TYR A 127 12.25 -2.85 1.83
N TYR A 128 12.98 -3.92 1.56
CA TYR A 128 12.35 -5.21 1.27
C TYR A 128 11.61 -5.69 2.49
N ILE A 129 10.38 -6.19 2.31
CA ILE A 129 9.53 -6.60 3.42
C ILE A 129 10.20 -7.65 4.30
N LYS A 130 10.93 -8.60 3.70
CA LYS A 130 11.70 -9.62 4.43
C LYS A 130 12.72 -9.02 5.40
N ASN A 131 13.36 -7.91 5.03
CA ASN A 131 14.32 -7.23 5.91
C ASN A 131 13.59 -6.53 7.07
N LEU A 132 12.38 -6.03 6.83
CA LEU A 132 11.55 -5.46 7.89
C LEU A 132 11.06 -6.55 8.85
N GLU A 133 10.69 -7.73 8.36
CA GLU A 133 10.31 -8.87 9.21
C GLU A 133 11.42 -9.26 10.19
N GLU A 134 12.69 -9.26 9.75
CA GLU A 134 13.84 -9.52 10.62
C GLU A 134 13.95 -8.48 11.75
N ILE A 135 13.69 -7.20 11.44
CA ILE A 135 13.70 -6.12 12.43
C ILE A 135 12.49 -6.25 13.37
N TRP A 136 11.30 -6.46 12.82
CA TRP A 136 10.04 -6.54 13.54
C TRP A 136 9.99 -7.74 14.48
N LYS A 137 10.62 -8.85 14.12
CA LYS A 137 10.70 -10.05 14.96
C LYS A 137 11.31 -9.76 16.33
N GLU A 138 12.35 -8.93 16.36
CA GLU A 138 13.06 -8.55 17.58
C GLU A 138 12.49 -7.28 18.23
N MET A 139 11.53 -6.62 17.57
CA MET A 139 10.95 -5.36 18.01
C MET A 139 9.84 -5.60 19.04
N LYS A 140 9.89 -4.83 20.13
CA LYS A 140 8.82 -4.75 21.12
C LYS A 140 7.62 -3.96 20.59
N GLY A 141 6.42 -4.27 21.06
CA GLY A 141 5.18 -3.62 20.61
C GLY A 141 5.08 -2.12 20.89
N ASP A 142 5.90 -1.54 21.77
CA ASP A 142 5.98 -0.09 22.00
C ASP A 142 6.88 0.61 20.95
N ALA A 143 7.93 -0.05 20.49
CA ALA A 143 8.86 0.49 19.50
C ALA A 143 8.26 0.58 18.09
N ILE A 144 7.28 -0.25 17.74
CA ILE A 144 6.62 -0.18 16.43
C ILE A 144 5.81 1.11 16.25
N TRP A 145 5.26 1.67 17.33
CA TRP A 145 4.56 2.96 17.30
C TRP A 145 5.49 4.12 16.93
N LEU A 146 6.76 4.05 17.36
CA LEU A 146 7.78 5.03 16.97
C LEU A 146 8.08 4.98 15.47
N PHE A 147 8.09 3.77 14.90
CA PHE A 147 8.26 3.57 13.46
C PHE A 147 7.10 4.21 12.68
N VAL A 148 5.84 3.97 13.06
CA VAL A 148 4.68 4.59 12.39
C VAL A 148 4.71 6.11 12.50
N THR A 149 4.97 6.63 13.71
CA THR A 149 5.02 8.08 13.96
C THR A 149 6.04 8.80 13.07
N ALA A 150 7.15 8.12 12.71
CA ALA A 150 8.18 8.71 11.87
C ALA A 150 7.75 8.90 10.40
N TYR A 151 6.79 8.09 9.93
CA TYR A 151 6.32 8.08 8.53
C TYR A 151 4.89 8.63 8.36
N SER A 152 4.15 8.82 9.45
CA SER A 152 2.91 9.60 9.50
C SER A 152 3.22 11.11 9.55
N TYR A 153 3.41 11.76 8.40
CA TYR A 153 3.57 13.23 8.37
C TYR A 153 2.77 13.87 7.22
N PHE A 154 1.52 14.25 7.50
CA PHE A 154 0.88 15.48 7.01
C PHE A 154 -0.33 15.86 7.89
N ASP A 155 -0.25 17.09 8.43
CA ASP A 155 -1.24 17.94 9.13
C ASP A 155 -2.51 17.31 9.76
N GLN A 156 -2.43 17.03 11.05
CA GLN A 156 -3.51 16.54 11.93
C GLN A 156 -4.53 17.62 12.38
N LYS A 157 -4.45 18.89 11.98
CA LYS A 157 -5.18 19.94 12.73
C LYS A 157 -6.47 20.52 12.13
N ASN A 158 -6.84 20.29 10.87
CA ASN A 158 -8.02 20.96 10.29
C ASN A 158 -8.98 20.12 9.44
N TYR A 159 -8.81 18.80 9.29
CA TYR A 159 -9.78 17.94 8.59
C TYR A 159 -10.52 17.00 9.56
N GLN A 160 -11.18 17.62 10.54
CA GLN A 160 -12.29 17.02 11.25
C GLN A 160 -13.46 16.86 10.25
N GLN A 161 -13.69 15.64 9.74
CA GLN A 161 -15.04 15.05 9.77
C GLN A 161 -15.12 13.56 9.37
N ASP A 162 -14.21 12.99 8.55
CA ASP A 162 -14.42 11.62 8.00
C ASP A 162 -13.28 10.59 8.22
N GLY A 163 -12.39 10.81 9.19
CA GLY A 163 -11.70 9.70 9.88
C GLY A 163 -10.72 8.81 9.08
N THR A 164 -9.91 9.35 8.17
CA THR A 164 -8.82 8.59 7.51
C THR A 164 -7.50 9.36 7.53
N TYR A 165 -6.43 8.74 8.04
CA TYR A 165 -5.05 9.27 7.97
C TYR A 165 -4.46 8.92 6.60
N ARG A 166 -3.70 9.83 5.97
CA ARG A 166 -2.89 9.52 4.78
C ARG A 166 -1.47 9.20 5.22
N ASP A 167 -1.07 7.95 5.04
CA ASP A 167 0.27 7.47 5.34
C ASP A 167 1.18 7.66 4.12
N ASN A 168 2.39 8.19 4.30
CA ASN A 168 3.39 8.27 3.23
C ASN A 168 4.08 6.91 3.00
N VAL A 169 3.32 5.83 3.12
CA VAL A 169 3.79 4.45 2.99
C VAL A 169 3.28 3.87 1.68
N PHE A 170 4.19 3.29 0.90
CA PHE A 170 3.88 2.75 -0.41
C PHE A 170 4.33 1.30 -0.53
N MET A 171 3.46 0.42 -1.02
CA MET A 171 3.89 -0.88 -1.53
C MET A 171 4.40 -0.76 -2.96
N VAL A 172 5.45 -1.51 -3.28
CA VAL A 172 6.03 -1.64 -4.61
C VAL A 172 6.35 -3.11 -4.85
N PHE A 173 5.96 -3.66 -5.99
CA PHE A 173 6.24 -5.07 -6.31
C PHE A 173 7.55 -5.22 -7.08
N THR A 174 8.32 -6.29 -6.79
CA THR A 174 9.61 -6.54 -7.47
C THR A 174 9.45 -6.74 -8.97
N SER A 175 8.33 -7.29 -9.44
CA SER A 175 8.00 -7.41 -10.87
C SER A 175 7.90 -6.05 -11.58
N ASP A 176 7.65 -4.98 -10.84
CA ASP A 176 7.39 -3.65 -11.38
C ASP A 176 8.65 -2.78 -11.45
N LEU A 177 9.72 -3.14 -10.73
CA LEU A 177 10.94 -2.34 -10.62
C LEU A 177 11.68 -2.13 -11.96
N GLU A 178 11.44 -3.00 -12.94
CA GLU A 178 12.05 -2.88 -14.25
C GLU A 178 11.29 -1.96 -15.21
N LYS A 179 10.04 -1.59 -14.88
CA LYS A 179 9.19 -0.73 -15.70
C LYS A 179 9.72 0.71 -15.73
N ASP A 180 9.41 1.43 -16.80
CA ASP A 180 9.76 2.86 -16.93
C ASP A 180 9.05 3.72 -15.88
N TYR A 181 7.82 3.32 -15.53
CA TYR A 181 7.01 3.90 -14.47
C TYR A 181 6.61 2.80 -13.50
N ILE A 182 7.04 2.94 -12.26
CA ILE A 182 6.83 2.00 -11.17
C ILE A 182 5.57 2.42 -10.42
N PRO A 183 4.50 1.61 -10.43
CA PRO A 183 3.33 1.85 -9.59
C PRO A 183 3.71 1.67 -8.11
N CYS A 184 3.47 2.72 -7.33
CA CYS A 184 3.61 2.73 -5.88
C CYS A 184 2.22 2.87 -5.27
N TYR A 185 1.75 1.84 -4.58
CA TYR A 185 0.40 1.76 -4.03
C TYR A 185 0.42 2.36 -2.62
N GLU A 186 -0.23 3.50 -2.42
CA GLU A 186 -0.38 4.14 -1.10
C GLU A 186 -1.21 3.22 -0.19
N VAL A 187 -0.71 2.92 1.00
CA VAL A 187 -1.35 1.92 1.88
C VAL A 187 -1.74 2.49 3.22
N ASP A 188 -2.87 2.02 3.73
CA ASP A 188 -3.23 2.17 5.13
C ASP A 188 -2.34 1.24 5.96
N VAL A 189 -1.79 1.76 7.07
CA VAL A 189 -1.04 0.97 8.04
C VAL A 189 -1.90 0.72 9.28
N LEU A 190 -2.19 -0.55 9.56
CA LEU A 190 -2.93 -0.96 10.76
C LEU A 190 -2.02 -1.75 11.70
N ILE A 191 -1.92 -1.32 12.95
CA ILE A 191 -1.25 -2.07 14.02
C ILE A 191 -2.28 -2.39 15.10
N SER A 192 -2.27 -3.63 15.57
CA SER A 192 -3.12 -4.05 16.69
C SER A 192 -2.42 -5.09 17.56
N SER A 193 -2.93 -5.28 18.78
CA SER A 193 -2.69 -6.54 19.50
C SER A 193 -3.27 -7.71 18.71
N ILE A 194 -2.77 -8.93 18.95
CA ILE A 194 -3.32 -10.15 18.35
C ILE A 194 -4.67 -10.49 19.01
N VAL A 195 -4.90 -10.02 20.24
CA VAL A 195 -6.13 -10.22 21.00
C VAL A 195 -6.85 -8.89 21.19
N GLU A 196 -8.00 -8.72 20.53
CA GLU A 196 -9.32 -8.43 21.13
C GLU A 196 -10.40 -8.27 20.03
N TYR A 197 -11.09 -9.36 19.72
CA TYR A 197 -12.55 -9.34 19.57
C TYR A 197 -13.08 -10.46 20.46
N CYS A 198 -13.61 -10.10 21.63
CA CYS A 198 -14.66 -10.90 22.24
C CYS A 198 -15.90 -10.69 21.36
N ASP A 199 -16.59 -11.79 21.03
CA ASP A 199 -17.87 -11.79 20.31
C ASP A 199 -18.90 -10.82 20.92
#